data_AF-A0A7C6IHW4-F1
#
_entry.id   AF-A0A7C6IHW4-F1
#
_cell.length_a   1.000
_cell.length_b   1.000
_cell.length_c   1.000
_cell.angle_alpha   90.00
_cell.angle_beta   90.00
_cell.angle_gamma   90.00
#
_symmetry.space_group_name_H-M   'P 1'
#
loop_
_entity.id
_entity.type
_entity.pdbx_description
1 polymer ?
#
loop_
_entity_poly.entity_id
_entity_poly.type
_entity_poly.pdbx_seq_one_letter_code
_entity_poly.pdbx_strand_id
1 'polypeptide(L)'
;MYNERNSEFSIRDIVLQLLFVVLFVFILLWLFPTKTDINKLANKNNKGDVSLDALYARIFNENVLNMKEAGKDYFTTERVPKKIGDKVTITLGQMLEKKLLLPFVDSEGRQCDLTKSYIEVTKT
;
A
#
# COMPACT_ATOMS: atom_id res chain seq x y z
N MET A 1 6.50 -29.47 64.01
CA MET A 1 7.76 -30.06 63.51
C MET A 1 7.85 -29.67 62.03
N TYR A 2 8.63 -28.64 61.71
CA TYR A 2 8.82 -28.21 60.32
C TYR A 2 9.86 -29.13 59.70
N ASN A 3 9.47 -29.91 58.69
CA ASN A 3 10.41 -30.65 57.85
C ASN A 3 11.03 -29.65 56.87
N GLU A 4 12.24 -29.21 57.19
CA GLU A 4 13.15 -28.57 56.24
C GLU A 4 13.44 -29.58 55.12
N ARG A 5 12.80 -29.38 53.96
CA ARG A 5 13.30 -29.96 52.71
C ARG A 5 14.57 -29.21 52.36
N ASN A 6 15.70 -29.72 52.83
CA ASN A 6 16.99 -29.48 52.18
C ASN A 6 16.89 -30.05 50.77
N SER A 7 16.34 -29.27 49.85
CA SER A 7 16.48 -29.52 48.42
C SER A 7 17.93 -29.20 48.08
N GLU A 8 18.81 -30.18 48.25
CA GLU A 8 20.12 -30.15 47.63
C GLU A 8 19.88 -29.92 46.14
N PHE A 9 20.32 -28.77 45.63
CA PHE A 9 20.27 -28.44 44.22
C PHE A 9 21.01 -29.55 43.46
N SER A 10 20.27 -30.47 42.85
CA SER A 10 20.87 -31.54 42.08
C SER A 10 21.45 -30.94 40.81
N ILE A 11 22.75 -31.14 40.58
CA ILE A 11 23.44 -30.69 39.37
C ILE A 11 22.72 -31.21 38.11
N ARG A 12 22.04 -32.36 38.22
CA ARG A 12 21.20 -32.93 37.17
C ARG A 12 20.03 -32.01 36.77
N ASP A 13 19.39 -31.33 37.72
CA ASP A 13 18.28 -30.41 37.45
C ASP A 13 18.77 -29.14 36.73
N ILE A 14 19.97 -28.67 37.10
CA ILE A 14 20.62 -27.54 36.43
C ILE A 14 20.97 -27.90 34.98
N VAL A 15 21.52 -29.10 34.75
CA VAL A 15 21.87 -29.59 33.40
C VAL A 15 20.62 -29.76 32.53
N LEU A 16 19.52 -30.28 33.10
CA LEU A 16 18.27 -30.45 32.37
C LEU A 16 17.64 -29.11 31.98
N GLN A 17 17.63 -28.15 32.90
CA GLN A 17 17.13 -26.80 32.64
C GLN A 17 17.97 -26.08 31.57
N LEU A 18 19.30 -26.21 31.62
CA LEU A 18 20.20 -25.65 30.60
C LEU A 18 19.91 -26.23 29.21
N LEU A 19 19.64 -27.54 29.11
CA LEU A 19 19.30 -28.21 27.86
C LEU A 19 18.01 -27.64 27.23
N PHE A 20 16.97 -27.41 28.04
CA PHE A 20 15.72 -26.81 27.56
C PHE A 20 15.89 -25.36 27.10
N VAL A 21 16.70 -24.56 27.81
CA VAL A 21 17.00 -23.17 27.42
C VAL A 21 17.73 -23.13 26.08
N VAL A 22 18.75 -23.97 25.89
CA VAL A 22 19.49 -24.06 24.64
C VAL A 22 18.57 -24.48 23.48
N LEU A 23 17.72 -25.47 23.71
CA LEU A 23 16.74 -25.93 22.72
C LEU A 23 15.75 -24.81 22.35
N PHE A 24 15.27 -24.04 23.32
CA PHE A 24 14.38 -22.91 23.07
C PHE A 24 15.06 -21.83 22.22
N VAL A 25 16.33 -21.49 22.49
CA VAL A 25 17.09 -20.54 21.67
C VAL A 25 17.25 -21.03 20.23
N PHE A 26 17.51 -22.32 20.02
CA PHE A 26 17.55 -22.89 18.66
C PHE A 26 16.21 -22.80 17.94
N ILE A 27 15.09 -23.00 18.65
CA ILE A 27 13.75 -22.81 18.08
C ILE A 27 13.54 -21.34 17.68
N LEU A 28 13.98 -20.37 18.50
CA LEU A 28 13.87 -18.94 18.14
C LEU A 28 14.75 -18.58 16.93
N LEU A 29 15.95 -19.14 16.82
CA LEU A 29 16.82 -18.96 15.65
C LEU A 29 16.24 -19.58 14.38
N TRP A 30 15.43 -20.63 14.50
CA TRP A 30 14.67 -21.20 13.39
C TRP A 30 13.44 -20.36 13.08
N LEU A 31 12.68 -19.94 14.09
CA LEU A 31 11.38 -19.28 13.92
C LEU A 31 11.50 -17.88 13.31
N PHE A 32 12.53 -17.11 13.69
CA PHE A 32 12.68 -15.74 13.21
C PHE A 32 13.50 -15.69 11.91
N PRO A 33 12.93 -15.15 10.81
CA PRO A 33 13.68 -14.98 9.57
C PRO A 33 14.90 -14.08 9.81
N THR A 34 16.06 -14.54 9.37
CA THR A 34 17.31 -13.81 9.54
C THR A 34 17.41 -12.66 8.55
N LYS A 35 18.27 -11.65 8.80
CA LYS A 35 18.50 -10.53 7.87
C LYS A 35 18.87 -11.01 6.45
N THR A 36 19.50 -12.17 6.34
CA THR A 36 19.81 -12.88 5.09
C THR A 36 18.57 -13.36 4.34
N ASP A 37 17.56 -13.88 5.03
CA ASP A 37 16.27 -14.25 4.42
C ASP A 37 15.51 -13.02 3.95
N ILE A 38 15.53 -11.95 4.75
CA ILE A 38 14.92 -10.65 4.42
C ILE A 38 15.59 -10.04 3.18
N ASN A 39 16.92 -10.08 3.09
CA ASN A 39 17.65 -9.60 1.92
C ASN A 39 17.42 -10.46 0.67
N LYS A 40 17.18 -11.77 0.83
CA LYS A 40 16.83 -12.67 -0.27
C LYS A 40 15.40 -12.44 -0.79
N LEU A 41 14.50 -12.00 0.09
CA LEU A 41 13.16 -11.53 -0.28
C LEU A 41 13.21 -10.15 -0.96
N ALA A 42 14.02 -9.23 -0.44
CA ALA A 42 14.18 -7.88 -0.99
C ALA A 42 14.96 -7.85 -2.32
N ASN A 43 15.89 -8.78 -2.54
CA ASN A 43 16.70 -8.88 -3.76
C ASN A 43 16.06 -9.77 -4.85
N LYS A 44 14.83 -10.28 -4.62
CA LYS A 44 14.05 -11.00 -5.64
C LYS A 44 13.33 -10.00 -6.54
N ASN A 45 14.09 -9.15 -7.23
CA ASN A 45 13.53 -8.31 -8.28
C ASN A 45 13.13 -9.19 -9.49
N ASN A 46 11.92 -8.92 -10.01
CA ASN A 46 11.31 -9.45 -11.25
C ASN A 46 10.34 -10.63 -11.16
N LYS A 47 9.33 -10.56 -10.28
CA LYS A 47 8.01 -11.13 -10.62
C LYS A 47 6.93 -10.38 -9.84
N GLY A 48 6.08 -9.68 -10.59
CA GLY A 48 4.96 -8.88 -10.10
C GLY A 48 4.26 -9.55 -8.93
N ASP A 49 4.22 -8.83 -7.83
CA ASP A 49 3.39 -9.12 -6.70
C ASP A 49 1.95 -8.95 -7.17
N VAL A 50 1.27 -10.06 -7.47
CA VAL A 50 -0.10 -10.10 -8.01
C VAL A 50 -1.06 -9.25 -7.15
N SER A 51 -0.72 -9.03 -5.87
CA SER A 51 -1.46 -8.18 -4.95
C SER A 51 -1.25 -6.68 -5.16
N LEU A 52 -0.04 -6.24 -5.55
CA LEU A 52 0.28 -4.84 -5.82
C LEU A 52 -0.27 -4.39 -7.17
N ASP A 53 -0.15 -5.22 -8.21
CA ASP A 53 -0.71 -4.87 -9.53
C ASP A 53 -2.24 -4.68 -9.47
N ALA A 54 -2.93 -5.55 -8.71
CA ALA A 54 -4.37 -5.41 -8.48
C ALA A 54 -4.71 -4.15 -7.66
N LEU A 55 -3.90 -3.82 -6.65
CA LEU A 55 -4.04 -2.59 -5.87
C LEU A 55 -3.83 -1.34 -6.73
N TYR A 56 -2.80 -1.33 -7.57
CA TYR A 56 -2.48 -0.26 -8.50
C TYR A 56 -3.58 -0.03 -9.52
N ALA A 57 -4.10 -1.10 -10.13
CA ALA A 57 -5.23 -1.02 -11.04
C ALA A 57 -6.48 -0.47 -10.34
N ARG A 58 -6.71 -0.84 -9.08
CA ARG A 58 -7.83 -0.31 -8.28
C ARG A 58 -7.66 1.18 -8.00
N ILE A 59 -6.49 1.62 -7.55
CA ILE A 59 -6.19 3.04 -7.26
C ILE A 59 -6.35 3.87 -8.53
N PHE A 60 -5.83 3.40 -9.67
CA PHE A 60 -5.99 4.07 -10.94
C PHE A 60 -7.47 4.24 -11.33
N ASN A 61 -8.26 3.16 -11.23
CA ASN A 61 -9.69 3.22 -11.52
C ASN A 61 -10.43 4.19 -10.58
N GLU A 62 -10.10 4.21 -9.29
CA GLU A 62 -10.68 5.12 -8.32
C GLU A 62 -10.37 6.59 -8.66
N ASN A 63 -9.12 6.90 -9.04
CA ASN A 63 -8.72 8.22 -9.51
C ASN A 63 -9.52 8.66 -10.76
N VAL A 64 -9.68 7.76 -11.74
CA VAL A 64 -10.47 8.04 -12.95
C VAL A 64 -11.95 8.28 -12.62
N LEU A 65 -12.53 7.51 -11.71
CA LEU A 65 -13.91 7.69 -11.26
C LEU A 65 -14.10 9.01 -10.51
N ASN A 66 -13.17 9.36 -9.62
CA ASN A 66 -13.19 10.63 -8.89
C ASN A 66 -13.08 11.83 -9.83
N MET A 67 -12.18 11.74 -10.84
CA MET A 67 -12.13 12.74 -11.91
C MET A 67 -13.47 12.84 -12.62
N LYS A 68 -14.04 11.72 -13.09
CA LYS A 68 -15.33 11.70 -13.80
C LYS A 68 -16.45 12.35 -12.98
N GLU A 69 -16.55 12.05 -11.69
CA GLU A 69 -17.60 12.62 -10.84
C GLU A 69 -17.42 14.12 -10.65
N ALA A 70 -16.21 14.58 -10.33
CA ALA A 70 -15.89 16.00 -10.27
C ALA A 70 -16.13 16.72 -11.62
N GLY A 71 -15.90 16.03 -12.73
CA GLY A 71 -16.21 16.50 -14.07
C GLY A 71 -17.72 16.71 -14.27
N LYS A 72 -18.56 15.76 -13.86
CA LYS A 72 -20.03 15.89 -13.93
C LYS A 72 -20.53 17.11 -13.16
N ASP A 73 -19.96 17.36 -11.98
CA ASP A 73 -20.32 18.52 -11.16
C ASP A 73 -19.81 19.84 -11.76
N TYR A 74 -18.63 19.83 -12.37
CA TYR A 74 -18.04 21.01 -13.00
C TYR A 74 -18.78 21.44 -14.27
N PHE A 75 -19.10 20.47 -15.13
CA PHE A 75 -19.72 20.70 -16.44
C PHE A 75 -21.22 20.93 -16.32
N THR A 76 -21.58 22.16 -15.99
CA THR A 76 -22.97 22.65 -16.01
C THR A 76 -23.41 22.99 -17.45
N THR A 77 -24.71 23.26 -17.64
CA THR A 77 -25.29 23.71 -18.92
C THR A 77 -24.55 24.88 -19.56
N GLU A 78 -23.93 25.75 -18.76
CA GLU A 78 -23.13 26.88 -19.21
C GLU A 78 -21.73 26.48 -19.70
N ARG A 79 -21.11 25.48 -19.07
CA ARG A 79 -19.72 25.09 -19.28
C ARG A 79 -19.53 23.92 -20.25
N VAL A 80 -20.62 23.40 -20.81
CA VAL A 80 -20.59 22.39 -21.88
C VAL A 80 -20.45 23.02 -23.27
N PRO A 81 -19.95 22.29 -24.27
CA PRO A 81 -19.84 22.78 -25.64
C PRO A 81 -21.20 23.21 -26.20
N LYS A 82 -21.23 24.35 -26.91
CA LYS A 82 -22.49 24.92 -27.41
C LYS A 82 -22.85 24.42 -28.79
N LYS A 83 -21.88 24.26 -29.69
CA LYS A 83 -22.08 23.76 -31.05
C LYS A 83 -21.76 22.28 -31.16
N ILE A 84 -22.39 21.61 -32.11
CA ILE A 84 -22.12 20.21 -32.42
C ILE A 84 -20.69 20.11 -32.97
N GLY A 85 -19.93 19.13 -32.47
CA GLY A 85 -18.51 18.94 -32.80
C GLY A 85 -17.54 19.72 -31.91
N ASP A 86 -18.01 20.69 -31.12
CA ASP A 86 -17.15 21.43 -30.19
C ASP A 86 -16.77 20.55 -28.98
N LYS A 87 -15.58 20.85 -28.44
CA LYS A 87 -14.97 20.18 -27.30
C LYS A 87 -14.60 21.19 -26.23
N VAL A 88 -14.85 20.84 -24.97
CA VAL A 88 -14.40 21.63 -23.81
C VAL A 88 -13.69 20.69 -22.85
N THR A 89 -12.56 21.14 -22.33
CA THR A 89 -11.65 20.33 -21.53
C THR A 89 -11.34 21.01 -20.20
N ILE A 90 -11.20 20.21 -19.14
CA ILE A 90 -10.61 20.61 -17.86
C ILE A 90 -9.49 19.64 -17.49
N THR A 91 -8.32 20.17 -17.16
CA THR A 91 -7.15 19.36 -16.77
C THR A 91 -7.15 19.05 -15.27
N LEU A 92 -6.44 18.00 -14.86
CA LEU A 92 -6.27 17.62 -13.46
C LEU A 92 -5.71 18.78 -12.61
N GLY A 93 -4.73 19.51 -13.14
CA GLY A 93 -4.18 20.70 -12.47
C GLY A 93 -5.24 21.77 -12.18
N GLN A 94 -6.11 22.05 -13.16
CA GLN A 94 -7.21 22.99 -12.97
C GLN A 94 -8.26 22.48 -11.97
N MET A 95 -8.50 21.16 -11.93
CA MET A 95 -9.42 20.56 -10.96
C MET A 95 -8.89 20.68 -9.53
N LEU A 96 -7.57 20.52 -9.33
CA LEU A 96 -6.92 20.71 -8.04
C LEU A 96 -6.94 22.17 -7.59
N GLU A 97 -6.60 23.09 -8.47
CA GLU A 97 -6.63 24.54 -8.19
C GLU A 97 -8.02 25.01 -7.77
N LYS A 98 -9.05 24.51 -8.46
CA LYS A 98 -10.46 24.79 -8.18
C LYS A 98 -11.02 23.99 -6.99
N LYS A 99 -10.20 23.14 -6.36
CA LYS A 99 -10.58 22.28 -5.22
C LYS A 99 -11.78 21.36 -5.53
N LEU A 100 -11.89 20.92 -6.78
CA LEU A 100 -12.93 19.98 -7.21
C LEU A 100 -12.63 18.55 -6.76
N LEU A 101 -11.36 18.27 -6.44
CA LEU A 101 -10.88 16.96 -6.01
C LEU A 101 -9.59 17.12 -5.20
N LEU A 102 -9.22 16.07 -4.46
CA LEU A 102 -7.96 15.99 -3.72
C LEU A 102 -6.82 15.54 -4.65
N PRO A 103 -5.55 15.86 -4.31
CA PRO A 103 -4.40 15.37 -5.05
C PRO A 103 -4.38 13.85 -5.16
N PHE A 104 -4.25 13.34 -6.38
CA PHE A 104 -4.12 11.91 -6.65
C PHE A 104 -2.65 11.54 -6.89
N VAL A 105 -2.31 10.33 -6.44
CA VAL A 105 -1.03 9.69 -6.74
C VAL A 105 -1.26 8.47 -7.62
N ASP A 106 -0.28 8.16 -8.47
CA ASP A 106 -0.23 6.97 -9.29
C ASP A 106 0.11 5.74 -8.44
N SER A 107 0.15 4.59 -9.10
CA SER A 107 0.54 3.31 -8.49
C SER A 107 1.90 3.34 -7.79
N GLU A 108 2.82 4.19 -8.24
CA GLU A 108 4.16 4.29 -7.69
C GLU A 108 4.28 5.43 -6.65
N GLY A 109 3.15 6.01 -6.23
CA GLY A 109 3.12 7.12 -5.27
C GLY A 109 3.55 8.47 -5.87
N ARG A 110 3.68 8.57 -7.20
CA ARG A 110 4.03 9.81 -7.90
C ARG A 110 2.77 10.58 -8.28
N GLN A 111 2.89 11.90 -8.41
CA GLN A 111 1.77 12.71 -8.86
C GLN A 111 1.44 12.43 -10.33
N CYS A 112 0.15 12.24 -10.64
CA CYS A 112 -0.32 12.14 -12.03
C CYS A 112 -0.07 13.44 -12.80
N ASP A 113 0.10 13.36 -14.12
CA ASP A 113 0.39 14.51 -14.97
C ASP A 113 -0.76 15.53 -14.95
N LEU A 114 -0.48 16.72 -14.41
CA LEU A 114 -1.47 17.77 -14.19
C LEU A 114 -2.03 18.38 -15.48
N THR A 115 -1.36 18.17 -16.61
CA THR A 115 -1.70 18.76 -17.91
C THR A 115 -2.24 17.72 -18.88
N LYS A 116 -1.69 16.51 -18.86
CA LYS A 116 -2.10 15.41 -19.75
C LYS A 116 -3.25 14.57 -19.20
N SER A 117 -3.50 14.61 -17.90
CA SER A 117 -4.74 14.05 -17.34
C SER A 117 -5.84 15.09 -17.42
N TYR A 118 -6.91 14.80 -18.18
CA TYR A 118 -8.00 15.74 -18.40
C TYR A 118 -9.34 15.03 -18.63
N ILE A 119 -10.42 15.80 -18.52
CA ILE A 119 -11.76 15.39 -18.94
C ILE A 119 -12.17 16.27 -20.12
N GLU A 120 -12.61 15.63 -21.19
CA GLU A 120 -13.14 16.28 -22.38
C GLU A 120 -14.62 15.94 -22.53
N VAL A 121 -15.44 16.96 -22.75
CA VAL A 121 -16.86 16.81 -23.12
C VAL A 121 -17.01 17.25 -24.56
N THR A 122 -17.65 16.42 -25.37
CA THR A 122 -17.98 16.71 -26.77
C THR A 122 -19.49 16.75 -26.94
N LYS A 123 -20.00 17.72 -27.70
CA LYS A 123 -21.41 17.72 -28.12
C LYS A 123 -21.55 17.01 -29.46
N THR A 124 -22.21 15.86 -29.44
CA THR A 124 -22.51 15.03 -30.63
C THR A 124 -23.91 15.29 -31.16
#